data_AF-A0A925WNP2-F1
#
_entry.id   AF-A0A925WNP2-F1
#
_cell.length_a   1.000
_cell.length_b   1.000
_cell.length_c   1.000
_cell.angle_alpha   90.00
_cell.angle_beta   90.00
_cell.angle_gamma   90.00
#
_symmetry.space_group_name_H-M   'P 1'
#
loop_
_entity.id
_entity.type
_entity.pdbx_description
1 polymer ?
#
loop_
_entity_poly.entity_id
_entity_poly.type
_entity_poly.pdbx_seq_one_letter_code
_entity_poly.pdbx_strand_id
1 'polypeptide(L)' 'DYLLDWRRGERALRYCHHVDDAELGALVAASGLSVVASYYADGESSTLNAYRVLYRPR' A
#
# COMPACT_ATOMS: atom_id res chain seq x y z
N ASP A 1 -4.99 -11.78 -2.38
CA ASP A 1 -3.91 -12.09 -1.43
C ASP A 1 -2.92 -13.11 -1.97
N TYR A 2 -1.63 -12.83 -1.81
CA TYR A 2 -0.54 -13.74 -2.22
C TYR A 2 0.64 -13.66 -1.25
N LEU A 3 1.31 -14.80 -1.01
CA LEU A 3 2.65 -14.83 -0.43
C LEU A 3 3.66 -15.01 -1.58
N LEU A 4 4.52 -14.02 -1.77
CA LEU A 4 5.53 -14.00 -2.82
C LEU A 4 6.90 -14.27 -2.20
N ASP A 5 7.68 -15.14 -2.86
CA ASP A 5 9.10 -15.32 -2.53
C ASP A 5 9.90 -14.07 -2.91
N TRP A 6 10.77 -13.61 -2.00
CA TRP A 6 11.66 -12.47 -2.19
C TRP A 6 12.74 -12.71 -3.26
N ARG A 7 13.08 -13.98 -3.55
CA ARG A 7 14.02 -14.40 -4.60
C ARG A 7 15.37 -13.68 -4.58
N ARG A 8 15.94 -13.42 -3.39
CA ARG A 8 17.26 -12.79 -3.22
C ARG A 8 18.21 -13.60 -2.32
N GLY A 9 18.25 -14.91 -2.51
CA GLY A 9 19.19 -15.81 -1.82
C GLY A 9 18.80 -16.20 -0.39
N GLU A 10 18.06 -15.34 0.30
CA GLU A 10 17.48 -15.60 1.63
C GLU A 10 16.03 -16.14 1.51
N ARG A 11 15.63 -17.03 2.43
CA ARG A 11 14.24 -17.49 2.53
C ARG A 11 13.38 -16.42 3.19
N ALA A 12 12.88 -15.48 2.38
CA ALA A 12 11.99 -14.42 2.81
C ALA A 12 10.68 -14.43 2.00
N LEU A 13 9.55 -14.30 2.70
CA LEU A 13 8.22 -14.18 2.09
C LEU A 13 7.71 -12.76 2.27
N ARG A 14 7.12 -12.19 1.22
CA ARG A 14 6.36 -10.94 1.31
C ARG A 14 4.89 -11.22 1.06
N TYR A 15 4.04 -10.68 1.91
CA TYR A 15 2.61 -10.65 1.68
C TYR A 15 2.27 -9.52 0.71
N CYS A 16 1.46 -9.83 -0.29
CA CYS A 16 0.98 -8.90 -1.30
C CYS A 16 -0.53 -9.02 -1.39
N HIS A 17 -1.22 -7.90 -1.20
CA HIS A 17 -2.66 -7.78 -1.37
C HIS A 17 -2.94 -6.68 -2.38
N HIS A 18 -3.94 -6.91 -3.23
CA HIS A 18 -4.42 -5.90 -4.16
C HIS A 18 -5.56 -5.17 -3.46
N VAL A 19 -5.41 -3.86 -3.30
CA VAL A 19 -6.34 -2.99 -2.58
C VAL A 19 -6.89 -1.94 -3.55
N ASP A 20 -8.19 -1.67 -3.49
CA ASP A 20 -8.80 -0.54 -4.20
C ASP A 20 -8.84 0.73 -3.34
N ASP A 21 -9.27 1.85 -3.90
CA ASP A 21 -9.30 3.13 -3.17
C ASP A 21 -10.27 3.11 -1.96
N ALA A 22 -11.35 2.33 -2.03
CA ALA A 22 -12.34 2.24 -0.95
C ALA A 22 -11.80 1.44 0.24
N GLU A 23 -11.21 0.27 -0.04
CA GLU A 23 -10.55 -0.56 0.96
C GLU A 23 -9.35 0.17 1.57
N LEU A 24 -8.55 0.88 0.76
CA LEU A 24 -7.44 1.68 1.26
C LEU A 24 -7.92 2.75 2.25
N GLY A 25 -9.03 3.42 1.96
CA GLY A 25 -9.67 4.38 2.86
C GLY A 25 -10.11 3.74 4.19
N ALA A 26 -10.73 2.56 4.13
CA ALA A 26 -11.14 1.81 5.31
C ALA A 26 -9.94 1.38 6.18
N LEU A 27 -8.84 0.94 5.55
CA LEU A 27 -7.60 0.56 6.25
C LEU A 27 -6.95 1.76 6.95
N VAL A 28 -6.91 2.92 6.30
CA VAL A 28 -6.40 4.15 6.92
C VAL A 28 -7.26 4.52 8.14
N ALA A 29 -8.59 4.50 8.00
CA ALA A 29 -9.49 4.78 9.12
C ALA A 29 -9.31 3.80 10.29
N ALA A 30 -9.21 2.50 10.00
CA ALA A 30 -8.99 1.46 11.00
C ALA A 30 -7.62 1.56 11.69
N SER A 31 -6.62 2.12 11.01
CA SER A 31 -5.28 2.30 11.57
C SER A 31 -5.16 3.44 12.59
N GLY A 32 -6.13 4.37 12.63
CA GLY A 32 -6.06 5.59 13.44
C GLY A 32 -5.00 6.59 12.96
N LEU A 33 -4.47 6.42 11.76
CA LEU A 33 -3.52 7.33 11.13
C LEU A 33 -4.25 8.37 10.26
N SER A 34 -3.63 9.53 10.09
CA SER A 34 -4.17 10.61 9.25
C SER A 34 -3.41 10.69 7.93
N VAL A 35 -4.13 10.85 6.81
CA VAL A 35 -3.53 11.09 5.49
C VAL A 35 -2.92 12.47 5.43
N VAL A 36 -1.64 12.55 5.04
CA VAL A 36 -0.91 13.80 4.81
C VAL A 36 -0.85 14.13 3.32
N ALA A 37 -0.59 13.11 2.49
CA ALA A 37 -0.50 13.27 1.05
C ALA A 37 -0.81 11.96 0.32
N SER A 38 -1.29 12.10 -0.92
CA SER A 38 -1.60 10.99 -1.82
C SER A 38 -0.87 11.20 -3.13
N TYR A 39 -0.18 10.15 -3.60
CA TYR A 39 0.51 10.16 -4.89
C TYR A 39 0.10 8.91 -5.67
N TYR A 40 0.16 9.02 -6.99
CA TYR A 40 0.06 7.88 -7.89
C TYR A 40 1.40 7.78 -8.61
N ALA A 41 1.90 6.55 -8.80
CA ALA A 41 3.00 6.33 -9.73
C ALA A 41 2.45 5.71 -11.00
N ASP A 42 2.65 6.50 -12.03
CA ASP A 42 1.99 6.36 -13.31
C ASP A 42 2.93 5.53 -14.18
N GLY A 43 2.58 4.27 -14.42
CA GLY A 43 2.85 3.75 -15.76
C GLY A 43 1.96 4.48 -16.76
N GLU A 44 2.01 4.07 -18.03
CA GLU A 44 1.26 4.66 -19.16
C GLU A 44 -0.25 4.90 -18.91
N SER A 45 -0.85 4.23 -17.90
CA SER A 45 -2.26 4.29 -17.54
C SER A 45 -2.61 5.03 -16.23
N SER A 46 -1.65 5.71 -15.56
CA SER A 46 -1.86 6.52 -14.33
C SER A 46 -2.57 5.83 -13.15
N THR A 47 -2.63 4.50 -13.14
CA THR A 47 -3.47 3.70 -12.22
C THR A 47 -2.72 2.55 -11.55
N LEU A 48 -1.40 2.44 -11.74
CA LEU A 48 -0.67 1.23 -11.39
C LEU A 48 -0.28 1.13 -9.91
N ASN A 49 0.09 2.24 -9.26
CA ASN A 49 0.44 2.22 -7.85
C ASN A 49 -0.08 3.47 -7.14
N ALA A 50 -0.75 3.28 -6.01
CA ALA A 50 -1.17 4.36 -5.11
C ALA A 50 -0.25 4.41 -3.89
N TYR A 51 0.25 5.60 -3.57
CA TYR A 51 1.04 5.88 -2.38
C TYR A 51 0.26 6.83 -1.46
N ARG A 52 0.33 6.56 -0.15
CA ARG A 52 -0.24 7.41 0.89
C ARG A 52 0.82 7.70 1.93
N VAL A 53 1.05 8.97 2.23
CA VAL A 53 1.87 9.39 3.37
C VAL A 53 0.93 9.55 4.55
N LEU A 54 1.15 8.76 5.60
CA LEU A 54 0.33 8.74 6.79
C LEU A 54 1.12 9.25 8.00
N TYR A 55 0.46 10.02 8.85
CA TYR A 55 1.00 10.50 10.11
C TYR A 55 0.25 9.86 11.27
N ARG A 56 0.98 9.52 12.34
CA ARG A 56 0.40 9.07 13.61
C ARG A 56 0.18 10.29 14.50
N PRO A 57 -1.07 10.65 14.81
CA PRO A 57 -1.36 11.67 15.81
C PRO A 57 -0.75 11.29 17.17
N ARG A 58 -0.28 12.29 17.92
CA ARG A 58 0.19 12.11 19.30
C ARG A 58 -0.97 11.93 20.26
#